data_AF-A0A258UJF5-F1
#
_entry.id   AF-A0A258UJF5-F1
#
_cell.length_a   1.000
_cell.length_b   1.000
_cell.length_c   1.000
_cell.angle_alpha   90.00
_cell.angle_beta   90.00
_cell.angle_gamma   90.00
#
_symmetry.space_group_name_H-M   'P 1'
#
loop_
_entity.id
_entity.type
_entity.pdbx_description
1 polymer ?
#
loop_
_entity_poly.entity_id
_entity_poly.type
_entity_poly.pdbx_seq_one_letter_code
_entity_poly.pdbx_strand_id
1 'polypeptide(L)' 'LTQLGWQVDYVSIRSAHTMMPATHLDEQLVVLGAAKLGNTRLIDNIQFCAKPLK' A
#
# COMPACT_ATOMS: atom_id res chain seq x y z
N LEU A 1 12.40 -0.92 -6.07
CA LEU A 1 12.35 0.50 -5.65
C LEU A 1 13.72 1.01 -5.21
N THR A 2 14.33 0.41 -4.18
CA THR A 2 15.64 0.86 -3.66
C THR A 2 16.77 0.80 -4.70
N GLN A 3 16.84 -0.27 -5.49
CA GLN A 3 17.80 -0.39 -6.61
C GLN A 3 17.57 0.63 -7.73
N LEU A 4 16.39 1.27 -7.76
CA LEU A 4 16.03 2.32 -8.71
C LEU A 4 16.19 3.74 -8.11
N GLY A 5 16.88 3.88 -6.97
CA GLY A 5 17.16 5.17 -6.34
C GLY A 5 16.07 5.71 -5.40
N TRP A 6 15.04 4.92 -5.12
CA TRP A 6 13.98 5.32 -4.18
C TRP A 6 14.36 5.04 -2.73
N GLN A 7 14.13 6.01 -1.85
CA GLN A 7 14.11 5.79 -0.41
C GLN A 7 12.67 5.54 0.03
N VAL A 8 12.34 4.28 0.31
CA VAL A 8 10.96 3.86 0.62
C VAL A 8 10.66 4.10 2.09
N ASP A 9 9.58 4.85 2.38
CA ASP A 9 9.07 5.03 3.75
C ASP A 9 8.25 3.80 4.14
N TYR A 10 7.27 3.44 3.29
CA TYR A 10 6.43 2.27 3.49
C TYR A 10 5.78 1.80 2.19
N VAL A 11 5.45 0.51 2.20
CA VAL A 11 4.41 -0.10 1.36
C VAL A 11 3.52 -0.89 2.31
N SER A 12 2.22 -0.62 2.32
CA SER A 12 1.30 -1.29 3.25
C SER A 12 -0.04 -1.62 2.59
N ILE A 13 -0.61 -2.77 2.95
CA ILE A 13 -1.94 -3.19 2.54
C ILE A 13 -2.89 -2.97 3.73
N ARG A 14 -4.01 -2.29 3.50
CA ARG A 14 -5.02 -1.97 4.52
C ARG A 14 -6.41 -2.35 4.02
N SER A 15 -7.33 -2.55 4.95
CA SER A 15 -8.76 -2.58 4.63
C SER A 15 -9.15 -1.25 3.97
N ALA A 16 -9.74 -1.28 2.78
CA ALA A 16 -10.09 -0.07 2.05
C ALA A 16 -11.14 0.78 2.77
N HIS A 17 -11.95 0.15 3.62
CA HIS A 17 -13.02 0.82 4.36
C HIS A 17 -12.56 1.45 5.66
N THR A 18 -11.64 0.79 6.38
CA THR A 18 -11.29 1.17 7.75
C THR A 18 -9.87 1.69 7.91
N MET A 19 -9.01 1.51 6.90
CA MET A 19 -7.56 1.80 6.95
C MET A 19 -6.79 1.01 8.04
N MET A 20 -7.46 0.09 8.74
CA MET A 20 -6.85 -0.85 9.68
C MET A 20 -5.95 -1.85 8.93
N PRO A 21 -5.03 -2.54 9.63
CA PRO A 21 -4.30 -3.67 9.03
C PRO A 21 -5.26 -4.60 8.29
N ALA A 22 -4.94 -4.93 7.04
CA ALA A 22 -5.74 -5.85 6.26
C ALA A 22 -5.79 -7.23 6.94
N THR A 23 -6.95 -7.85 6.88
CA THR A 23 -7.20 -9.21 7.36
C THR A 23 -7.54 -10.13 6.18
N HIS A 24 -7.50 -11.43 6.39
CA HIS A 24 -7.88 -12.41 5.37
C HIS A 24 -9.38 -12.40 5.04
N LEU A 25 -10.20 -11.69 5.84
CA LEU A 25 -11.63 -11.53 5.65
C LEU A 25 -11.98 -10.28 4.81
N ASP A 26 -11.02 -9.37 4.60
CA ASP A 26 -11.25 -8.17 3.80
C ASP A 26 -11.32 -8.49 2.31
N GLU A 27 -12.41 -8.10 1.66
CA GLU A 27 -12.57 -8.23 0.21
C GLU A 27 -12.10 -6.98 -0.55
N GLN A 28 -12.21 -5.82 0.09
CA GLN A 28 -11.84 -4.52 -0.45
C GLN A 28 -10.58 -4.01 0.24
N LEU A 29 -9.51 -3.88 -0.52
CA LEU A 29 -8.18 -3.56 -0.02
C LEU A 29 -7.63 -2.32 -0.72
N VAL A 30 -6.71 -1.64 -0.03
CA VAL A 30 -5.92 -0.56 -0.62
C VAL A 30 -4.44 -0.81 -0.35
N VAL A 31 -3.62 -0.76 -1.40
CA VAL A 31 -2.16 -0.66 -1.26
C VAL A 31 -1.81 0.81 -1.18
N LEU A 32 -1.06 1.17 -0.14
CA LEU A 32 -0.53 2.51 0.09
C LEU A 32 0.98 2.46 -0.09
N GLY A 33 1.53 3.41 -0.85
CA GLY A 33 2.97 3.55 -1.03
C GLY A 33 3.42 4.98 -0.78
N ALA A 34 4.53 5.14 -0.07
CA ALA A 34 5.23 6.42 0.04
C ALA A 34 6.74 6.21 -0.05
N ALA A 35 7.39 7.03 -0.87
CA ALA A 35 8.82 6.99 -1.06
C ALA A 35 9.36 8.34 -1.56
N LYS A 36 10.65 8.59 -1.32
CA LYS A 36 11.39 9.72 -1.86
C LYS A 36 12.18 9.34 -3.10
N LEU A 37 12.17 10.22 -4.10
CA LEU A 37 13.10 10.22 -5.22
C LEU A 37 13.92 11.52 -5.15
N GLY A 38 15.18 11.42 -4.73
CA GLY A 38 15.96 12.59 -4.30
C GLY A 38 15.29 13.29 -3.12
N ASN A 39 15.00 14.59 -3.26
CA ASN A 39 14.35 15.38 -2.21
C ASN A 39 12.81 15.36 -2.27
N THR A 40 12.23 14.86 -3.36
CA THR A 40 10.78 14.88 -3.57
C THR A 40 10.15 13.63 -2.98
N ARG A 41 9.18 13.80 -2.08
CA ARG A 41 8.39 12.71 -1.51
C ARG A 41 7.11 12.53 -2.31
N LEU A 42 6.91 11.33 -2.84
CA LEU A 42 5.72 10.96 -3.61
C LEU A 42 4.90 9.95 -2.82
N ILE A 43 3.59 10.06 -2.95
CA ILE A 43 2.62 9.11 -2.42
C ILE A 43 1.72 8.64 -3.56
N ASP A 44 1.27 7.41 -3.47
CA ASP A 44 0.19 6.91 -4.31
C ASP A 44 -0.56 5.80 -3.57
N ASN A 45 -1.75 5.47 -4.05
CA ASN A 45 -2.56 4.37 -3.56
C ASN A 45 -3.36 3.71 -4.69
N ILE A 46 -3.55 2.40 -4.57
CA ILE A 46 -4.36 1.62 -5.51
C ILE A 46 -5.34 0.77 -4.72
N GLN A 47 -6.64 0.97 -4.98
CA GLN A 47 -7.70 0.11 -4.45
C GLN A 47 -7.88 -1.12 -5.34
N PHE A 48 -8.18 -2.25 -4.72
CA PHE A 48 -8.39 -3.51 -5.42
C PHE A 48 -9.25 -4.46 -4.60
N CYS A 49 -9.94 -5.37 -5.29
CA CYS A 49 -10.68 -6.45 -4.66
C CYS A 49 -9.82 -7.72 -4.59
N ALA A 50 -9.92 -8.48 -3.49
CA ALA A 50 -9.32 -9.81 -3.37
C ALA A 50 -10.35 -10.80 -2.85
N LYS A 51 -10.25 -12.07 -3.26
CA LYS A 51 -11.07 -13.14 -2.66
C LYS A 51 -10.50 -13.52 -1.30
N PRO A 52 -11.30 -13.55 -0.24
CA PRO A 52 -10.89 -14.09 1.05
C PRO A 52 -10.36 -15.51 0.90
N LEU A 53 -9.29 -15.82 1.64
CA LEU A 53 -8.83 -17.20 1.77
C LEU A 53 -9.82 -17.93 2.69
N LYS A 54 -10.31 -19.09 2.24
CA LYS A 54 -11.19 -19.95 3.03
C LYS A 54 -10.52 -20.48 4.28
#